data_AF-A0A3M1IZR1-F1
#
_entry.id   AF-A0A3M1IZR1-F1
#
_cell.length_a   1.000
_cell.length_b   1.000
_cell.length_c   1.000
_cell.angle_alpha   90.00
_cell.angle_beta   90.00
_cell.angle_gamma   90.00
#
_symmetry.space_group_name_H-M   'P 1'
#
loop_
_entity.id
_entity.type
_entity.pdbx_description
1 polymer ?
#
loop_
_entity_poly.entity_id
_entity_poly.type
_entity_poly.pdbx_seq_one_letter_code
_entity_poly.pdbx_strand_id
1 'polypeptide(L)'
;MSRQIPGIHHVTAMAGDPQRFGGVAALSGGLIGPPGMEFKYTGSLAQTPVFLGCSDVDFHIPLERVHESAAALSALGAAVPQRIHPGMGHTVNQDELDFVRQMMVQAAA
;
A
#
# COMPACT_ATOMS: atom_id res chain seq x y z
N MET A 1 -12.95 -4.59 23.91
CA MET A 1 -13.73 -5.42 22.97
C MET A 1 -13.07 -5.30 21.60
N SER A 2 -12.77 -6.46 21.00
CA SER A 2 -12.00 -6.70 19.77
C SER A 2 -10.57 -6.16 19.71
N ARG A 3 -9.62 -6.95 20.22
CA ARG A 3 -8.19 -6.84 19.85
C ARG A 3 -8.05 -7.40 18.43
N GLN A 4 -7.75 -6.54 17.47
CA GLN A 4 -7.44 -6.91 16.09
C GLN A 4 -6.08 -7.66 16.06
N ILE A 5 -6.02 -8.75 15.29
CA ILE A 5 -4.90 -9.68 15.22
C ILE A 5 -3.66 -8.97 14.64
N PRO A 6 -2.46 -9.10 15.24
CA PRO A 6 -1.23 -8.52 14.73
C PRO A 6 -0.70 -9.38 13.58
N GLY A 7 -1.05 -8.99 12.37
CA GLY A 7 -0.54 -9.61 11.16
C GLY A 7 -1.05 -8.81 9.97
N ILE A 8 -0.18 -8.02 9.35
CA ILE A 8 -0.40 -7.26 8.11
C ILE A 8 -1.29 -6.00 8.32
N HIS A 9 -0.72 -4.96 8.93
CA HIS A 9 -1.32 -3.61 9.06
C HIS A 9 -0.39 -2.48 8.58
N HIS A 10 0.61 -2.83 7.76
CA HIS A 10 1.77 -1.98 7.52
C HIS A 10 1.43 -0.64 6.85
N VAL A 11 0.51 -0.62 5.89
CA VAL A 11 0.14 0.59 5.13
C VAL A 11 -0.62 1.59 6.02
N THR A 12 -1.59 1.12 6.80
CA THR A 12 -2.40 1.97 7.68
C THR A 12 -1.58 2.49 8.86
N ALA A 13 -0.72 1.65 9.44
CA ALA A 13 0.17 2.07 10.52
C ALA A 13 1.13 3.19 10.06
N MET A 14 1.71 3.03 8.87
CA MET A 14 2.56 4.05 8.25
C MET A 14 1.82 5.37 8.01
N ALA A 15 0.56 5.32 7.55
CA ALA A 15 -0.23 6.53 7.32
C ALA A 15 -0.64 7.23 8.62
N GLY A 16 -0.92 6.47 9.69
CA GLY A 16 -1.31 7.00 11.00
C GLY A 16 -0.17 7.60 11.82
N ASP A 17 1.07 7.16 11.59
CA ASP A 17 2.28 7.71 12.20
C ASP A 17 3.36 7.96 11.13
N PRO A 18 3.16 8.99 10.27
CA PRO A 18 4.00 9.20 9.11
C PRO A 18 5.37 9.76 9.49
N GLN A 19 6.37 9.04 9.05
CA GLN A 19 7.78 9.36 9.12
C GLN A 19 8.47 8.82 7.86
N ARG A 20 9.78 9.05 7.72
CA ARG A 20 10.52 8.46 6.60
C ARG A 20 10.78 6.97 6.87
N PHE A 21 10.23 6.10 6.03
CA PHE A 21 10.54 4.67 6.03
C PHE A 21 11.49 4.32 4.88
N GLY A 22 12.17 3.17 4.97
CA GLY A 22 13.00 2.65 3.87
C GLY A 22 12.17 2.20 2.66
N GLY A 23 10.93 1.78 2.90
CA GLY A 23 9.94 1.45 1.87
C GLY A 23 8.82 0.58 2.43
N VAL A 24 7.66 0.59 1.77
CA VAL A 24 6.50 -0.26 2.11
C VAL A 24 5.97 -0.92 0.84
N ALA A 25 5.63 -2.20 0.91
CA ALA A 25 4.96 -2.91 -0.19
C ALA A 25 3.64 -3.49 0.30
N ALA A 26 2.54 -3.18 -0.39
CA ALA A 26 1.24 -3.80 -0.21
C ALA A 26 0.95 -4.66 -1.45
N LEU A 27 0.85 -5.98 -1.26
CA LEU A 27 0.52 -6.96 -2.29
C LEU A 27 -0.91 -7.41 -2.05
N SER A 28 -1.82 -7.13 -2.98
CA SER A 28 -3.27 -7.16 -2.76
C SER A 28 -3.65 -6.48 -1.44
N GLY A 29 -3.35 -5.19 -1.30
CA GLY A 29 -3.58 -4.45 -0.06
C GLY A 29 -3.82 -2.95 -0.25
N GLY A 30 -4.36 -2.33 0.80
CA GLY A 30 -4.65 -0.90 0.87
C GLY A 30 -4.92 -0.44 2.31
N LEU A 31 -5.28 0.83 2.47
CA LEU A 31 -5.64 1.42 3.76
C LEU A 31 -6.91 0.79 4.35
N ILE A 32 -6.89 0.59 5.65
CA ILE A 32 -8.00 -0.01 6.38
C ILE A 32 -9.01 1.08 6.75
N GLY A 33 -10.27 0.86 6.40
CA GLY A 33 -11.37 1.75 6.71
C GLY A 33 -12.67 1.27 6.06
N PRO A 34 -13.85 1.70 6.56
CA PRO A 34 -15.12 1.38 5.91
C PRO A 34 -15.21 1.97 4.49
N PRO A 35 -16.10 1.47 3.62
CA PRO A 35 -16.38 2.09 2.33
C PRO A 35 -16.84 3.55 2.50
N GLY A 36 -16.37 4.44 1.61
CA GLY A 36 -16.68 5.87 1.66
C GLY A 36 -15.97 6.67 2.75
N MET A 37 -15.03 6.05 3.49
CA MET A 37 -14.16 6.80 4.41
C MET A 37 -13.17 7.66 3.61
N GLU A 38 -13.09 8.94 3.96
CA GLU A 38 -12.00 9.79 3.48
C GLU A 38 -10.73 9.54 4.30
N PHE A 39 -9.64 9.20 3.62
CA PHE A 39 -8.33 8.98 4.23
C PHE A 39 -7.56 10.30 4.39
N LYS A 40 -7.75 10.96 5.52
CA LYS A 40 -7.05 12.21 5.87
C LYS A 40 -6.05 11.96 7.00
N TYR A 41 -4.78 12.11 6.68
CA TYR A 41 -3.66 11.98 7.62
C TYR A 41 -2.83 13.26 7.60
N THR A 42 -2.08 13.51 8.67
CA THR A 42 -1.19 14.67 8.82
C THR A 42 0.23 14.22 9.06
N GLY A 43 1.21 15.02 8.63
CA GLY A 43 2.64 14.71 8.72
C GLY A 43 3.25 14.44 7.34
N SER A 44 4.35 13.69 7.29
CA SER A 44 5.09 13.47 6.03
C SER A 44 5.78 12.12 5.99
N LEU A 45 5.63 11.44 4.85
CA LEU A 45 6.36 10.23 4.52
C LEU A 45 7.70 10.52 3.84
N ALA A 46 8.06 11.79 3.63
CA ALA A 46 9.39 12.22 3.18
C ALA A 46 9.96 11.39 1.99
N GLN A 47 9.15 11.23 0.94
CA GLN A 47 9.46 10.47 -0.28
C GLN A 47 9.71 8.97 -0.05
N THR A 48 9.14 8.40 1.02
CA THR A 48 9.14 6.95 1.25
C THR A 48 8.59 6.24 0.00
N PRO A 49 9.33 5.25 -0.56
CA PRO A 49 8.81 4.38 -1.61
C PRO A 49 7.68 3.50 -1.11
N VAL A 50 6.52 3.52 -1.77
CA VAL A 50 5.36 2.69 -1.41
C VAL A 50 4.85 1.97 -2.64
N PHE A 51 5.03 0.65 -2.70
CA PHE A 51 4.46 -0.17 -3.76
C PHE A 51 3.04 -0.62 -3.41
N LEU A 52 2.10 -0.46 -4.34
CA LEU A 52 0.76 -1.03 -4.26
C LEU A 52 0.49 -1.93 -5.48
N GLY A 53 0.54 -3.25 -5.26
CA GLY A 53 0.17 -4.27 -6.26
C GLY A 53 -1.21 -4.84 -5.97
N CYS A 54 -2.06 -5.00 -6.97
CA CYS A 54 -3.37 -5.64 -6.83
C CYS A 54 -3.92 -6.14 -8.17
N SER A 55 -4.95 -6.99 -8.13
CA SER A 55 -5.77 -7.30 -9.30
C SER A 55 -6.92 -6.30 -9.46
N ASP A 56 -7.38 -6.09 -10.70
CA ASP A 56 -8.60 -5.33 -10.99
C ASP A 56 -9.89 -6.10 -10.63
N VAL A 57 -9.80 -7.42 -10.50
CA VAL A 57 -10.90 -8.33 -10.13
C VAL A 57 -10.72 -8.95 -8.74
N ASP A 58 -9.86 -8.37 -7.89
CA ASP A 58 -9.67 -8.83 -6.52
C ASP A 58 -10.97 -8.65 -5.70
N PHE A 59 -11.55 -9.76 -5.25
CA PHE A 59 -12.78 -9.74 -4.46
C PHE A 59 -12.57 -9.16 -3.05
N HIS A 60 -11.37 -9.28 -2.49
CA HIS A 60 -11.08 -8.84 -1.14
C HIS A 60 -10.72 -7.36 -1.09
N ILE A 61 -9.97 -6.88 -2.08
CA ILE A 61 -9.48 -5.51 -2.16
C ILE A 61 -10.00 -4.86 -3.44
N PRO A 62 -11.14 -4.15 -3.38
CA PRO A 62 -11.65 -3.43 -4.53
C PRO A 62 -10.59 -2.49 -5.11
N LEU A 63 -10.50 -2.42 -6.44
CA LEU A 63 -9.54 -1.56 -7.13
C LEU A 63 -9.61 -0.10 -6.66
N GLU A 64 -10.83 0.39 -6.39
CA GLU A 64 -11.06 1.72 -5.82
C GLU A 64 -10.28 1.95 -4.52
N ARG A 65 -10.25 0.96 -3.61
CA ARG A 65 -9.49 1.06 -2.37
C ARG A 65 -7.99 1.21 -2.62
N VAL A 66 -7.46 0.57 -3.65
CA VAL A 66 -6.04 0.71 -4.03
C VAL A 66 -5.75 2.14 -4.48
N HIS A 67 -6.64 2.73 -5.28
CA HIS A 67 -6.52 4.12 -5.72
C HIS A 67 -6.71 5.14 -4.58
N GLU A 68 -7.71 4.95 -3.72
CA GLU A 68 -7.91 5.76 -2.50
C GLU A 68 -6.65 5.75 -1.63
N SER A 69 -6.04 4.57 -1.46
CA SER A 69 -4.81 4.40 -0.70
C SER A 69 -3.64 5.13 -1.33
N ALA A 70 -3.47 5.00 -2.66
CA ALA A 70 -2.40 5.69 -3.36
C ALA A 70 -2.53 7.21 -3.28
N ALA A 71 -3.75 7.74 -3.43
CA ALA A 71 -4.01 9.17 -3.33
C ALA A 71 -3.66 9.70 -1.93
N ALA A 72 -4.12 9.03 -0.87
CA ALA A 72 -3.85 9.42 0.50
C ALA A 72 -2.35 9.38 0.86
N LEU A 73 -1.65 8.32 0.44
CA LEU A 73 -0.21 8.18 0.70
C LEU A 73 0.63 9.16 -0.13
N SER A 74 0.23 9.44 -1.36
CA SER A 74 0.85 10.47 -2.19
C SER A 74 0.66 11.87 -1.59
N ALA A 75 -0.52 12.15 -1.02
CA ALA A 75 -0.78 13.41 -0.31
C ALA A 75 0.09 13.57 0.95
N LEU A 76 0.50 12.47 1.59
CA LEU A 76 1.51 12.47 2.65
C LEU A 76 2.96 12.56 2.14
N GLY A 77 3.16 12.69 0.82
CA GLY A 77 4.48 12.85 0.21
C GLY A 77 5.27 11.56 0.04
N ALA A 78 4.61 10.40 -0.04
CA ALA A 78 5.24 9.15 -0.50
C ALA A 78 5.37 9.10 -2.03
N ALA A 79 6.30 8.29 -2.52
CA ALA A 79 6.40 7.92 -3.94
C ALA A 79 5.66 6.59 -4.14
N VAL A 80 4.49 6.62 -4.79
CA VAL A 80 3.54 5.49 -4.77
C VAL A 80 3.32 4.84 -6.15
N PRO A 81 4.26 4.03 -6.67
CA PRO A 81 4.03 3.23 -7.87
C PRO A 81 2.92 2.20 -7.64
N GLN A 82 1.91 2.21 -8.53
CA GLN A 82 0.83 1.23 -8.55
C GLN A 82 1.06 0.21 -9.68
N ARG A 83 0.74 -1.05 -9.43
CA ARG A 83 0.63 -2.09 -10.48
C ARG A 83 -0.69 -2.83 -10.34
N ILE A 84 -1.53 -2.68 -11.34
CA ILE A 84 -2.83 -3.35 -11.41
C ILE A 84 -2.75 -4.45 -12.47
N HIS A 85 -3.06 -5.68 -12.07
CA HIS A 85 -2.93 -6.87 -12.90
C HIS A 85 -4.30 -7.36 -13.39
N PRO A 86 -4.62 -7.22 -14.70
CA PRO A 86 -5.93 -7.57 -15.22
C PRO A 86 -6.25 -9.06 -15.11
N GLY A 87 -7.42 -9.39 -14.55
CA GLY A 87 -7.93 -10.76 -14.47
C GLY A 87 -7.12 -11.69 -13.56
N MET A 88 -6.20 -11.15 -12.76
CA MET A 88 -5.42 -11.93 -11.81
C MET A 88 -6.29 -12.31 -10.60
N GLY A 89 -6.10 -13.49 -10.02
CA GLY A 89 -6.72 -13.81 -8.73
C GLY A 89 -6.13 -13.01 -7.56
N HIS A 90 -6.61 -13.26 -6.35
CA HIS A 90 -5.95 -12.77 -5.13
C HIS A 90 -4.68 -13.58 -4.85
N THR A 91 -3.58 -13.22 -5.52
CA THR A 91 -2.29 -13.92 -5.47
C THR A 91 -1.14 -12.94 -5.62
N VAL A 92 0.08 -13.41 -5.32
CA VAL A 92 1.31 -12.66 -5.56
C VAL A 92 1.98 -13.20 -6.82
N ASN A 93 2.31 -12.33 -7.75
CA ASN A 93 2.94 -12.71 -9.01
C ASN A 93 4.44 -12.36 -9.06
N GLN A 94 5.13 -12.86 -10.10
CA GLN A 94 6.57 -12.65 -10.24
C GLN A 94 6.94 -11.17 -10.48
N ASP A 95 6.11 -10.43 -11.20
CA ASP A 95 6.33 -9.02 -11.51
C ASP A 95 6.28 -8.15 -10.23
N GLU A 96 5.35 -8.44 -9.31
CA GLU A 96 5.28 -7.82 -7.99
C GLU A 96 6.51 -8.14 -7.15
N LEU A 97 6.93 -9.41 -7.13
CA LEU A 97 8.14 -9.83 -6.40
C LEU A 97 9.40 -9.14 -6.93
N ASP A 98 9.52 -9.01 -8.25
CA ASP A 98 10.67 -8.36 -8.88
C ASP A 98 10.68 -6.87 -8.59
N PHE A 99 9.52 -6.22 -8.57
CA PHE A 99 9.42 -4.82 -8.15
C PHE A 99 9.86 -4.62 -6.69
N VAL A 100 9.34 -5.45 -5.77
CA VAL A 100 9.67 -5.36 -4.35
C VAL A 100 11.17 -5.62 -4.12
N ARG A 101 11.76 -6.60 -4.83
CA ARG A 101 13.20 -6.85 -4.79
C ARG A 101 14.01 -5.62 -5.25
N GLN A 102 13.62 -5.01 -6.36
CA GLN A 102 14.29 -3.80 -6.85
C GLN A 102 14.18 -2.66 -5.82
N MET A 103 13.01 -2.46 -5.23
CA MET A 103 12.79 -1.47 -4.18
C MET A 103 13.70 -1.71 -2.96
N MET A 104 13.85 -2.96 -2.52
CA MET A 104 14.76 -3.32 -1.43
C MET A 104 16.23 -3.02 -1.75
N VAL A 105 16.67 -3.30 -2.99
CA VAL A 105 18.03 -2.99 -3.43
C VAL A 105 18.28 -1.48 -3.42
N GLN A 106 17.33 -0.68 -3.90
CA GLN A 106 17.45 0.79 -3.90
C GLN A 106 17.45 1.38 -2.48
N ALA A 107 16.71 0.78 -1.55
CA ALA A 107 16.67 1.23 -0.15
C ALA A 107 17.93 0.91 0.65
N ALA A 108 18.73 -0.07 0.21
CA ALA A 108 19.97 -0.48 0.84
C ALA A 108 21.22 0.26 0.32
N ALA A 109 21.07 1.08 -0.72
CA ALA A 109 22.11 1.91 -1.31
C ALA A 109 22.20 3.29 -0.62
#